data_AF-A0A968L051-F1
#
_entry.id   AF-A0A968L051-F1
#
_cell.length_a   1.000
_cell.length_b   1.000
_cell.length_c   1.000
_cell.angle_alpha   90.00
_cell.angle_beta   90.00
_cell.angle_gamma   90.00
#
_symmetry.space_group_name_H-M   'P 1'
#
loop_
_entity.id
_entity.type
_entity.pdbx_description
1 polymer ?
#
loop_
_entity_poly.entity_id
_entity_poly.type
_entity_poly.pdbx_seq_one_letter_code
_entity_poly.pdbx_strand_id
1 'polypeptide(L)'
;MKLYKMFIVFSLLGFLIYSCTSKQGESGDAATSNAKDEEIQQYKIGVEKEQTKNRFPCDTIALKEYVRSNYEPGTYLVEFDRTFTYNVPKIAVIYFRDVANYVLCVVAKSKPGERNIEQKNVTGFESSYINLDSTKLGTTFFWLTLFECKDGEFNRVWESEVPIHGGFNSMTIRNWKIKNMKYVEMNFEDGIISGHRNYNFFLTDGWKNPPHLMETYLALALKRTLANINNDKYPDYYEYVFSTGRNIKDSLFASIRIVDSVPFYWSEKRQLYITDRNSRWYRKY
;
A
#
# COMPACT_ATOMS: atom_id res chain seq x y z
N MET A 1 8.81 17.81 -70.19
CA MET A 1 9.24 18.06 -68.78
C MET A 1 8.12 18.34 -67.77
N LYS A 2 6.87 18.66 -68.16
CA LYS A 2 5.76 18.89 -67.20
C LYS A 2 5.12 17.60 -66.65
N LEU A 3 5.05 16.53 -67.43
CA LEU A 3 4.45 15.24 -67.01
C LEU A 3 5.29 14.47 -65.98
N TYR A 4 6.62 14.52 -66.09
CA TYR A 4 7.52 13.87 -65.12
C TYR A 4 7.45 14.50 -63.72
N LYS A 5 7.21 15.82 -63.64
CA LYS A 5 7.03 16.52 -62.36
C LYS A 5 5.69 16.17 -61.68
N MET A 6 4.62 15.91 -62.45
CA MET A 6 3.36 15.43 -61.89
C MET A 6 3.46 14.01 -61.33
N PHE A 7 4.20 13.12 -61.98
CA PHE A 7 4.38 11.74 -61.51
C PHE A 7 5.16 11.66 -60.19
N ILE A 8 6.18 12.50 -60.04
CA ILE A 8 6.97 12.59 -58.79
C ILE A 8 6.11 13.15 -57.65
N VAL A 9 5.27 14.17 -57.91
CA VAL A 9 4.38 14.75 -56.89
C VAL A 9 3.29 13.76 -56.47
N PHE A 10 2.71 12.99 -57.39
CA PHE A 10 1.72 11.96 -57.04
C PHE A 10 2.32 10.76 -56.30
N SER A 11 3.57 10.38 -56.62
CA SER A 11 4.28 9.32 -55.89
C SER A 11 4.67 9.75 -54.47
N LEU A 12 5.08 11.00 -54.27
CA LEU A 12 5.32 11.60 -52.95
C LEU A 12 4.04 11.74 -52.12
N LEU A 13 2.91 12.08 -52.73
CA LEU A 13 1.62 12.14 -52.05
C LEU A 13 1.13 10.73 -51.64
N GLY A 14 1.35 9.73 -52.50
CA GLY A 14 1.05 8.32 -52.19
C GLY A 14 1.87 7.79 -51.01
N PHE A 15 3.16 8.14 -50.93
CA PHE A 15 4.02 7.79 -49.79
C PHE A 15 3.60 8.50 -48.49
N LEU A 16 3.13 9.74 -48.55
CA LEU A 16 2.62 10.46 -47.36
C LEU A 16 1.29 9.87 -46.84
N ILE A 17 0.42 9.37 -47.73
CA ILE A 17 -0.84 8.73 -47.32
C ILE A 17 -0.58 7.32 -46.75
N TYR A 18 0.39 6.57 -47.31
CA TYR A 18 0.78 5.26 -46.76
C TYR A 18 1.59 5.38 -45.45
N SER A 19 2.41 6.43 -45.30
CA SER A 19 3.14 6.73 -44.06
C SER A 19 2.23 7.17 -42.91
N CYS A 20 1.02 7.68 -43.19
CA CYS A 20 0.03 8.01 -42.17
C CYS A 20 -0.94 6.86 -41.84
N THR A 21 -0.85 5.72 -42.55
CA THR A 21 -1.77 4.56 -42.36
C THR A 21 -1.07 3.38 -41.67
N SER A 22 -0.06 3.64 -40.84
CA SER A 22 0.56 2.62 -39.97
C SER A 22 0.78 3.13 -38.54
N LYS A 23 -0.27 3.69 -37.95
CA LYS A 23 -0.49 3.63 -36.50
C LYS A 23 -1.94 3.30 -36.23
N GLN A 24 -2.35 2.11 -36.65
CA GLN A 24 -3.43 1.41 -35.98
C GLN A 24 -2.83 0.91 -34.65
N GLY A 25 -2.61 1.85 -33.72
CA GLY A 25 -2.23 1.52 -32.36
C GLY A 25 -3.35 0.69 -31.78
N GLU A 26 -3.04 -0.51 -31.31
CA GLU A 26 -3.95 -1.37 -30.56
C GLU A 26 -4.71 -0.54 -29.52
N SER A 27 -6.00 -0.34 -29.76
CA SER A 27 -6.89 0.45 -28.91
C SER A 27 -7.35 -0.40 -27.72
N GLY A 28 -6.40 -0.91 -26.94
CA GLY A 28 -6.68 -1.55 -25.65
C GLY A 28 -6.44 -0.55 -24.52
N ASP A 29 -7.42 -0.40 -23.63
CA ASP A 29 -7.19 0.28 -22.34
C ASP A 29 -6.28 -0.62 -21.48
N ALA A 30 -5.27 -0.06 -20.81
CA ALA A 30 -4.36 -0.81 -19.95
C ALA A 30 -5.10 -1.55 -18.82
N ALA A 31 -6.27 -1.02 -18.44
CA ALA A 31 -7.14 -1.64 -17.47
C ALA A 31 -7.77 -2.96 -17.95
N THR A 32 -7.96 -3.14 -19.25
CA THR A 32 -8.63 -4.32 -19.82
C THR A 32 -7.71 -5.17 -20.71
N SER A 33 -6.48 -4.70 -20.96
CA SER A 33 -5.46 -5.40 -21.74
C SER A 33 -4.18 -5.57 -20.94
N ASN A 34 -3.86 -6.81 -20.56
CA ASN A 34 -2.63 -7.17 -19.87
C ASN A 34 -1.39 -6.80 -20.69
N ALA A 35 -1.41 -7.08 -22.00
CA ALA A 35 -0.30 -6.74 -22.88
C ALA A 35 -0.03 -5.22 -22.90
N LYS A 36 -1.08 -4.40 -22.86
CA LYS A 36 -0.93 -2.94 -22.83
C LYS A 36 -0.41 -2.44 -21.49
N ASP A 37 -0.88 -3.02 -20.39
CA ASP A 37 -0.34 -2.72 -19.07
C ASP A 37 1.15 -3.05 -18.99
N GLU A 38 1.53 -4.24 -19.43
CA GLU A 38 2.93 -4.68 -19.47
C GLU A 38 3.82 -3.75 -20.29
N GLU A 39 3.36 -3.33 -21.48
CA GLU A 39 4.09 -2.37 -22.33
C GLU A 39 4.31 -1.03 -21.60
N ILE A 40 3.29 -0.51 -20.92
CA ILE A 40 3.38 0.75 -20.17
C ILE A 40 4.36 0.60 -18.99
N GLN A 41 4.29 -0.52 -18.26
CA GLN A 41 5.20 -0.79 -17.16
C GLN A 41 6.66 -0.87 -17.65
N GLN A 42 6.90 -1.61 -18.74
CA GLN A 42 8.23 -1.73 -19.34
C GLN A 42 8.77 -0.38 -19.80
N TYR A 43 7.95 0.43 -20.45
CA TYR A 43 8.34 1.76 -20.88
C TYR A 43 8.73 2.65 -19.69
N LYS A 44 7.92 2.70 -18.64
CA LYS A 44 8.21 3.49 -17.43
C LYS A 44 9.51 3.04 -16.75
N ILE A 45 9.71 1.73 -16.59
CA ILE A 45 10.93 1.17 -16.03
C ILE A 45 12.14 1.53 -16.91
N GLY A 46 12.01 1.48 -18.24
CA GLY A 46 13.05 1.88 -19.19
C GLY A 46 13.46 3.34 -19.01
N VAL A 47 12.49 4.25 -18.93
CA VAL A 47 12.76 5.68 -18.67
C VAL A 47 13.46 5.88 -17.32
N GLU A 48 13.03 5.20 -16.26
CA GLU A 48 13.68 5.31 -14.95
C GLU A 48 15.12 4.79 -14.95
N LYS A 49 15.42 3.74 -15.72
CA LYS A 49 16.78 3.23 -15.90
C LYS A 49 17.69 4.27 -16.54
N GLU A 50 17.22 4.96 -17.57
CA GLU A 50 18.00 6.01 -18.26
C GLU A 50 18.27 7.21 -17.34
N GLN A 51 17.32 7.54 -16.46
CA GLN A 51 17.43 8.67 -15.54
C GLN A 51 18.26 8.36 -14.28
N THR A 52 18.43 7.08 -13.93
CA THR A 52 19.07 6.66 -12.68
C THR A 52 20.58 6.50 -12.85
N LYS A 53 21.34 7.33 -12.13
CA LYS A 53 22.82 7.33 -12.20
C LYS A 53 23.48 6.20 -11.41
N ASN A 54 22.87 5.76 -10.31
CA ASN A 54 23.44 4.76 -9.40
C ASN A 54 22.50 3.57 -9.28
N ARG A 55 22.95 2.41 -9.76
CA ARG A 55 22.26 1.12 -9.64
C ARG A 55 23.03 0.24 -8.66
N PHE A 56 22.31 -0.57 -7.89
CA PHE A 56 22.91 -1.58 -7.03
C PHE A 56 22.05 -2.86 -7.04
N PRO A 57 22.61 -4.03 -6.70
CA PRO A 57 21.83 -5.26 -6.66
C PRO A 57 20.59 -5.12 -5.76
N CYS A 58 19.45 -5.62 -6.23
CA CYS A 58 18.17 -5.50 -5.54
C CYS A 58 17.70 -4.04 -5.28
N ASP A 59 18.10 -3.08 -6.11
CA ASP A 59 17.55 -1.72 -6.04
C ASP A 59 16.07 -1.64 -6.44
N THR A 60 15.49 -0.44 -6.35
CA THR A 60 14.04 -0.24 -6.56
C THR A 60 13.62 -0.54 -7.99
N ILE A 61 14.49 -0.29 -8.97
CA ILE A 61 14.22 -0.61 -10.36
C ILE A 61 14.21 -2.14 -10.53
N ALA A 62 15.19 -2.85 -9.97
CA ALA A 62 15.21 -4.30 -9.99
C ALA A 62 13.97 -4.89 -9.29
N LEU A 63 13.49 -4.27 -8.21
CA LEU A 63 12.26 -4.69 -7.52
C LEU A 63 11.03 -4.52 -8.41
N LYS A 64 10.92 -3.39 -9.13
CA LYS A 64 9.83 -3.18 -10.11
C LYS A 64 9.84 -4.24 -11.21
N GLU A 65 11.02 -4.54 -11.73
CA GLU A 65 11.20 -5.60 -12.73
C GLU A 65 10.82 -6.98 -12.18
N TYR A 66 11.24 -7.28 -10.96
CA TYR A 66 10.90 -8.52 -10.28
C TYR A 66 9.39 -8.65 -10.09
N VAL A 67 8.71 -7.62 -9.59
CA VAL A 67 7.25 -7.64 -9.40
C VAL A 67 6.55 -7.87 -10.74
N ARG A 68 6.91 -7.12 -11.78
CA ARG A 68 6.34 -7.29 -13.12
C ARG A 68 6.52 -8.70 -13.68
N SER A 69 7.67 -9.33 -13.43
CA SER A 69 7.98 -10.65 -13.98
C SER A 69 7.46 -11.84 -13.15
N ASN A 70 7.11 -11.64 -11.88
CA ASN A 70 6.78 -12.73 -10.96
C ASN A 70 5.37 -12.62 -10.34
N TYR A 71 4.66 -11.52 -10.59
CA TYR A 71 3.29 -11.30 -10.12
C TYR A 71 2.33 -11.22 -11.30
N GLU A 72 1.04 -11.44 -11.01
CA GLU A 72 -0.03 -11.29 -11.99
C GLU A 72 -0.12 -9.85 -12.52
N PRO A 73 -0.61 -9.66 -13.77
CA PRO A 73 -0.93 -8.34 -14.30
C PRO A 73 -1.82 -7.52 -13.37
N GLY A 74 -1.69 -6.18 -13.42
CA GLY A 74 -2.35 -5.31 -12.45
C GLY A 74 -1.72 -5.33 -11.05
N THR A 75 -0.47 -5.78 -10.93
CA THR A 75 0.30 -5.70 -9.68
C THR A 75 1.35 -4.58 -9.76
N TYR A 76 1.39 -3.72 -8.74
CA TYR A 76 2.32 -2.60 -8.67
C TYR A 76 2.89 -2.42 -7.27
N LEU A 77 4.06 -1.79 -7.19
CA LEU A 77 4.54 -1.26 -5.92
C LEU A 77 3.77 0.02 -5.60
N VAL A 78 3.30 0.13 -4.35
CA VAL A 78 2.58 1.32 -3.88
C VAL A 78 3.54 2.49 -3.73
N GLU A 79 3.06 3.68 -4.07
CA GLU A 79 3.77 4.94 -3.87
C GLU A 79 3.36 5.61 -2.54
N PHE A 80 4.23 6.41 -1.95
CA PHE A 80 3.81 7.35 -0.91
C PHE A 80 2.98 8.47 -1.52
N ASP A 81 2.05 9.01 -0.73
CA ASP A 81 1.22 10.12 -1.17
C ASP A 81 2.07 11.34 -1.58
N ARG A 82 1.56 12.10 -2.55
CA ARG A 82 2.20 13.31 -3.05
C ARG A 82 2.09 14.41 -2.01
N THR A 83 3.14 14.55 -1.21
CA THR A 83 3.24 15.68 -0.27
C THR A 83 3.15 17.04 -0.96
N PHE A 84 3.56 17.16 -2.24
CA PHE A 84 3.51 18.41 -3.01
C PHE A 84 3.12 18.14 -4.48
N THR A 85 2.45 19.10 -5.13
CA THR A 85 1.96 18.99 -6.52
C THR A 85 3.03 18.60 -7.55
N TYR A 86 4.29 18.95 -7.29
CA TYR A 86 5.41 18.73 -8.21
C TYR A 86 6.39 17.63 -7.76
N ASN A 87 6.15 16.95 -6.63
CA ASN A 87 7.04 15.86 -6.24
C ASN A 87 6.75 14.59 -7.05
N VAL A 88 7.81 13.87 -7.42
CA VAL A 88 7.66 12.52 -7.95
C VAL A 88 7.38 11.61 -6.76
N PRO A 89 6.24 10.88 -6.74
CA PRO A 89 5.95 9.93 -5.67
C PRO A 89 7.07 8.93 -5.53
N LYS A 90 7.47 8.66 -4.29
CA LYS A 90 8.48 7.63 -4.01
C LYS A 90 7.79 6.31 -3.75
N ILE A 91 8.39 5.22 -4.21
CA ILE A 91 7.88 3.89 -3.90
C ILE A 91 8.00 3.62 -2.39
N ALA A 92 6.96 3.01 -1.82
CA ALA A 92 6.89 2.59 -0.43
C ALA A 92 7.78 1.37 -0.17
N VAL A 93 9.10 1.61 -0.12
CA VAL A 93 10.14 0.61 0.11
C VAL A 93 11.07 1.06 1.24
N ILE A 94 11.41 0.13 2.13
CA ILE A 94 12.45 0.29 3.14
C ILE A 94 13.53 -0.76 2.89
N TYR A 95 14.75 -0.28 2.64
CA TYR A 95 15.96 -1.09 2.62
C TYR A 95 16.58 -1.07 4.02
N PHE A 96 16.85 -2.24 4.57
CA PHE A 96 17.50 -2.33 5.88
C PHE A 96 18.33 -3.61 6.00
N ARG A 97 19.32 -3.55 6.89
CA ARG A 97 20.15 -4.70 7.24
C ARG A 97 19.86 -5.09 8.68
N ASP A 98 19.65 -6.38 8.89
CA ASP A 98 19.58 -6.98 10.21
C ASP A 98 20.39 -8.29 10.18
N VAL A 99 19.74 -9.45 10.29
CA VAL A 99 20.36 -10.77 10.06
C VAL A 99 20.77 -10.96 8.59
N ALA A 100 20.04 -10.35 7.66
CA ALA A 100 20.31 -10.34 6.22
C ALA A 100 20.03 -8.93 5.63
N ASN A 101 20.22 -8.78 4.32
CA ASN A 101 19.80 -7.59 3.59
C ASN A 101 18.34 -7.76 3.18
N TYR A 102 17.47 -6.94 3.76
CA TYR A 102 16.04 -7.04 3.55
C TYR A 102 15.50 -5.84 2.78
N VAL A 103 14.46 -6.11 2.00
CA VAL A 103 13.69 -5.12 1.27
C VAL A 103 12.23 -5.30 1.64
N LEU A 104 11.69 -4.35 2.37
CA LEU A 104 10.28 -4.33 2.76
C LEU A 104 9.53 -3.38 1.85
N CYS A 105 8.43 -3.81 1.25
CA CYS A 105 7.65 -2.98 0.36
C CYS A 105 6.16 -3.24 0.49
N VAL A 106 5.36 -2.30 -0.03
CA VAL A 106 3.91 -2.47 -0.15
C VAL A 106 3.58 -2.77 -1.61
N VAL A 107 2.90 -3.89 -1.83
CA VAL A 107 2.46 -4.36 -3.14
C VAL A 107 0.94 -4.19 -3.24
N ALA A 108 0.47 -3.49 -4.26
CA ALA A 108 -0.93 -3.41 -4.62
C ALA A 108 -1.24 -4.45 -5.70
N LYS A 109 -2.31 -5.22 -5.50
CA LYS A 109 -2.78 -6.24 -6.43
C LYS A 109 -4.23 -5.97 -6.83
N SER A 110 -4.53 -6.14 -8.10
CA SER A 110 -5.91 -6.21 -8.59
C SER A 110 -6.65 -7.42 -8.03
N LYS A 111 -7.96 -7.27 -7.84
CA LYS A 111 -8.83 -8.42 -7.58
C LYS A 111 -8.85 -9.37 -8.78
N PRO A 112 -8.60 -10.69 -8.58
CA PRO A 112 -8.67 -11.65 -9.67
C PRO A 112 -10.04 -11.63 -10.38
N GLY A 113 -10.01 -11.59 -11.71
CA GLY A 113 -11.21 -11.55 -12.54
C GLY A 113 -11.84 -10.17 -12.73
N GLU A 114 -11.28 -9.12 -12.13
CA GLU A 114 -11.65 -7.72 -12.43
C GLU A 114 -10.64 -7.06 -13.37
N ARG A 115 -10.91 -5.79 -13.74
CA ARG A 115 -9.95 -4.96 -14.50
C ARG A 115 -8.65 -4.77 -13.72
N ASN A 116 -7.55 -4.55 -14.44
CA ASN A 116 -6.29 -4.14 -13.83
C ASN A 116 -6.47 -2.76 -13.18
N ILE A 117 -5.88 -2.61 -11.99
CA ILE A 117 -5.79 -1.33 -11.29
C ILE A 117 -4.75 -0.49 -12.02
N GLU A 118 -4.86 0.83 -11.94
CA GLU A 118 -3.85 1.71 -12.50
C GLU A 118 -3.05 2.34 -11.36
N GLN A 119 -1.72 2.30 -11.41
CA GLN A 119 -0.83 2.82 -10.37
C GLN A 119 -1.18 4.24 -9.89
N LYS A 120 -1.61 5.13 -10.78
CA LYS A 120 -2.02 6.51 -10.45
C LYS A 120 -3.27 6.60 -9.56
N ASN A 121 -4.08 5.55 -9.50
CA ASN A 121 -5.31 5.48 -8.71
C ASN A 121 -5.11 4.74 -7.38
N VAL A 122 -3.92 4.19 -7.13
CA VAL A 122 -3.60 3.39 -5.94
C VAL A 122 -3.33 4.29 -4.72
N THR A 123 -2.92 5.54 -4.93
CA THR A 123 -2.47 6.47 -3.89
C THR A 123 -3.16 7.82 -4.01
N GLY A 124 -3.32 8.56 -2.91
CA GLY A 124 -3.90 9.92 -2.93
C GLY A 124 -5.39 10.05 -2.57
N PHE A 125 -6.01 9.03 -1.97
CA PHE A 125 -7.37 9.10 -1.45
C PHE A 125 -7.37 8.70 0.02
N GLU A 126 -8.05 9.45 0.90
CA GLU A 126 -8.28 9.02 2.30
C GLU A 126 -8.94 7.64 2.31
N SER A 127 -8.79 6.89 3.41
CA SER A 127 -9.32 5.53 3.52
C SER A 127 -10.84 5.43 3.30
N SER A 128 -11.54 6.55 3.49
CA SER A 128 -12.98 6.74 3.34
C SER A 128 -13.46 6.77 1.88
N TYR A 129 -12.65 7.27 0.94
CA TYR A 129 -13.04 7.44 -0.48
C TYR A 129 -12.97 6.15 -1.29
N ILE A 130 -12.19 5.19 -0.81
CA ILE A 130 -11.95 3.92 -1.49
C ILE A 130 -13.19 3.04 -1.56
N ASN A 131 -14.07 3.12 -0.56
CA ASN A 131 -15.30 2.31 -0.54
C ASN A 131 -16.35 2.78 -1.56
N LEU A 132 -16.18 3.95 -2.20
CA LEU A 132 -17.21 4.56 -3.06
C LEU A 132 -16.93 4.47 -4.57
N ASP A 133 -15.69 4.15 -5.00
CA ASP A 133 -15.31 4.19 -6.44
C ASP A 133 -14.66 2.89 -6.97
N SER A 134 -14.65 1.81 -6.18
CA SER A 134 -13.92 0.57 -6.48
C SER A 134 -14.40 -0.18 -7.74
N THR A 135 -15.66 -0.02 -8.16
CA THR A 135 -16.20 -0.73 -9.34
C THR A 135 -15.75 -0.13 -10.67
N LYS A 136 -15.47 1.18 -10.73
CA LYS A 136 -15.02 1.83 -11.96
C LYS A 136 -13.53 1.76 -12.15
N LEU A 137 -12.74 1.89 -11.08
CA LEU A 137 -11.29 1.97 -11.13
C LEU A 137 -10.57 0.63 -10.87
N GLY A 138 -11.33 -0.40 -10.53
CA GLY A 138 -10.82 -1.72 -10.13
C GLY A 138 -10.59 -1.80 -8.62
N THR A 139 -10.82 -2.98 -8.05
CA THR A 139 -10.59 -3.21 -6.62
C THR A 139 -9.11 -3.49 -6.36
N THR A 140 -8.51 -2.76 -5.42
CA THR A 140 -7.11 -2.90 -5.04
C THR A 140 -6.96 -3.58 -3.68
N PHE A 141 -5.99 -4.47 -3.52
CA PHE A 141 -5.61 -5.03 -2.22
C PHE A 141 -4.14 -4.76 -1.92
N PHE A 142 -3.85 -4.31 -0.71
CA PHE A 142 -2.48 -4.02 -0.27
C PHE A 142 -1.89 -5.21 0.47
N TRP A 143 -0.62 -5.46 0.19
CA TRP A 143 0.17 -6.52 0.81
C TRP A 143 1.50 -5.95 1.28
N LEU A 144 1.78 -6.07 2.57
CA LEU A 144 3.12 -5.83 3.09
C LEU A 144 3.97 -7.05 2.75
N THR A 145 5.06 -6.84 2.02
CA THR A 145 5.91 -7.92 1.51
C THR A 145 7.34 -7.73 1.96
N LEU A 146 7.96 -8.80 2.46
CA LEU A 146 9.38 -8.83 2.78
C LEU A 146 10.13 -9.70 1.77
N PHE A 147 11.16 -9.12 1.17
CA PHE A 147 12.15 -9.82 0.37
C PHE A 147 13.50 -9.85 1.08
N GLU A 148 14.23 -10.94 0.90
CA GLU A 148 15.65 -11.04 1.20
C GLU A 148 16.44 -10.85 -0.11
N CYS A 149 17.37 -9.91 -0.13
CA CYS A 149 18.31 -9.76 -1.22
C CYS A 149 19.52 -10.66 -0.97
N LYS A 150 19.64 -11.73 -1.75
CA LYS A 150 20.73 -12.71 -1.64
C LYS A 150 21.32 -12.94 -3.02
N ASP A 151 22.65 -12.82 -3.12
CA ASP A 151 23.39 -13.00 -4.37
C ASP A 151 22.90 -12.12 -5.54
N GLY A 152 22.31 -10.96 -5.20
CA GLY A 152 21.75 -10.01 -6.16
C GLY A 152 20.32 -10.34 -6.64
N GLU A 153 19.70 -11.36 -6.09
CA GLU A 153 18.34 -11.80 -6.41
C GLU A 153 17.37 -11.57 -5.23
N PHE A 154 16.09 -11.36 -5.57
CA PHE A 154 15.03 -11.25 -4.58
C PHE A 154 14.44 -12.61 -4.24
N ASN A 155 14.49 -12.97 -2.96
CA ASN A 155 13.77 -14.12 -2.41
C ASN A 155 12.62 -13.60 -1.54
N ARG A 156 11.38 -13.91 -1.91
CA ARG A 156 10.21 -13.53 -1.10
C ARG A 156 10.20 -14.35 0.19
N VAL A 157 10.29 -13.67 1.33
CA VAL A 157 10.30 -14.30 2.66
C VAL A 157 8.88 -14.53 3.14
N TRP A 158 8.07 -13.47 3.14
CA TRP A 158 6.64 -13.54 3.46
C TRP A 158 5.89 -12.38 2.83
N GLU A 159 4.57 -12.53 2.82
CA GLU A 159 3.62 -11.54 2.35
C GLU A 159 2.42 -11.55 3.30
N SER A 160 1.95 -10.38 3.72
CA SER A 160 0.86 -10.23 4.69
C SER A 160 -0.15 -9.20 4.20
N GLU A 161 -1.43 -9.54 4.26
CA GLU A 161 -2.51 -8.67 3.80
C GLU A 161 -2.63 -7.44 4.71
N VAL A 162 -2.76 -6.28 4.10
CA VAL A 162 -3.08 -5.04 4.81
C VAL A 162 -4.59 -4.86 4.76
N PRO A 163 -5.30 -4.76 5.90
CA PRO A 163 -6.77 -4.76 5.93
C PRO A 163 -7.45 -3.59 5.21
N ILE A 164 -6.69 -2.58 4.79
CA ILE A 164 -7.17 -1.43 4.06
C ILE A 164 -6.19 -1.07 2.94
N HIS A 165 -6.70 -0.46 1.88
CA HIS A 165 -5.92 -0.05 0.71
C HIS A 165 -6.04 1.45 0.43
N GLY A 166 -6.61 2.22 1.37
CA GLY A 166 -6.90 3.64 1.22
C GLY A 166 -6.37 4.48 2.36
N GLY A 167 -5.97 5.71 2.06
CA GLY A 167 -5.40 6.66 3.01
C GLY A 167 -3.92 6.42 3.29
N PHE A 168 -3.24 5.55 2.54
CA PHE A 168 -1.85 5.18 2.83
C PHE A 168 -0.94 6.41 2.84
N ASN A 169 -0.35 6.66 4.00
CA ASN A 169 0.46 7.85 4.26
C ASN A 169 1.93 7.49 4.42
N SER A 170 2.25 6.55 5.31
CA SER A 170 3.64 6.17 5.56
C SER A 170 3.82 4.73 6.02
N MET A 171 5.05 4.24 5.88
CA MET A 171 5.50 2.93 6.36
C MET A 171 6.83 3.12 7.08
N THR A 172 6.96 2.61 8.31
CA THR A 172 8.16 2.78 9.14
C THR A 172 8.44 1.53 9.97
N ILE A 173 9.72 1.16 10.12
CA ILE A 173 10.13 0.13 11.08
C ILE A 173 10.30 0.78 12.45
N ARG A 174 9.58 0.28 13.46
CA ARG A 174 9.63 0.75 14.84
C ARG A 174 10.09 -0.35 15.79
N ASN A 175 10.50 0.07 16.99
CA ASN A 175 10.81 -0.84 18.09
C ASN A 175 9.89 -0.56 19.27
N TRP A 176 9.10 -1.56 19.67
CA TRP A 176 8.33 -1.50 20.90
C TRP A 176 9.26 -1.79 22.08
N LYS A 177 9.74 -0.71 22.70
CA LYS A 177 10.78 -0.74 23.73
C LYS A 177 10.49 -1.68 24.89
N ILE A 178 9.23 -1.79 25.32
CA ILE A 178 8.84 -2.56 26.50
C ILE A 178 9.17 -4.05 26.35
N LYS A 179 8.91 -4.62 25.17
CA LYS A 179 9.23 -6.04 24.85
C LYS A 179 10.47 -6.19 23.96
N ASN A 180 11.18 -5.10 23.67
CA ASN A 180 12.27 -5.03 22.68
C ASN A 180 11.90 -5.72 21.34
N MET A 181 10.72 -5.39 20.82
CA MET A 181 10.14 -6.06 19.67
C MET A 181 10.03 -5.12 18.47
N LYS A 182 10.62 -5.51 17.35
CA LYS A 182 10.47 -4.75 16.09
C LYS A 182 9.09 -4.98 15.48
N TYR A 183 8.55 -3.95 14.86
CA TYR A 183 7.32 -4.03 14.08
C TYR A 183 7.36 -3.04 12.92
N VAL A 184 6.59 -3.33 11.88
CA VAL A 184 6.36 -2.39 10.79
C VAL A 184 5.04 -1.66 11.08
N GLU A 185 5.11 -0.35 11.21
CA GLU A 185 3.93 0.50 11.29
C GLU A 185 3.57 0.99 9.89
N MET A 186 2.34 0.69 9.46
CA MET A 186 1.75 1.28 8.27
C MET A 186 0.63 2.24 8.70
N ASN A 187 0.80 3.53 8.39
CA ASN A 187 -0.12 4.59 8.77
C ASN A 187 -1.06 4.94 7.61
N PHE A 188 -2.34 5.08 7.94
CA PHE A 188 -3.40 5.40 7.00
C PHE A 188 -4.27 6.54 7.56
N GLU A 189 -4.48 7.59 6.77
CA GLU A 189 -5.44 8.65 7.06
C GLU A 189 -6.87 8.14 6.88
N ASP A 190 -7.71 8.36 7.89
CA ASP A 190 -9.11 7.91 7.92
C ASP A 190 -10.05 9.09 8.18
N GLY A 191 -10.69 9.55 7.09
CA GLY A 191 -11.67 10.62 7.12
C GLY A 191 -12.95 10.28 7.89
N ILE A 192 -13.35 9.01 7.99
CA ILE A 192 -14.58 8.59 8.71
C ILE A 192 -14.43 8.86 10.19
N ILE A 193 -13.27 8.54 10.77
CA ILE A 193 -12.99 8.81 12.18
C ILE A 193 -12.38 10.18 12.40
N SER A 194 -12.03 10.90 11.32
CA SER A 194 -11.28 12.16 11.35
C SER A 194 -9.99 12.02 12.17
N GLY A 195 -9.12 11.12 11.70
CA GLY A 195 -7.85 10.78 12.34
C GLY A 195 -7.09 9.77 11.51
N HIS A 196 -6.31 8.90 12.16
CA HIS A 196 -5.54 7.88 11.46
C HIS A 196 -5.64 6.50 12.10
N ARG A 197 -5.41 5.47 11.28
CA ARG A 197 -5.22 4.09 11.67
C ARG A 197 -3.78 3.68 11.40
N ASN A 198 -3.23 2.89 12.31
CA ASN A 198 -1.94 2.23 12.16
C ASN A 198 -2.17 0.72 12.18
N TYR A 199 -1.78 0.06 11.09
CA TYR A 199 -1.66 -1.39 11.05
C TYR A 199 -0.22 -1.75 11.40
N ASN A 200 -0.05 -2.34 12.58
CA ASN A 200 1.25 -2.65 13.16
C ASN A 200 1.52 -4.15 12.97
N PHE A 201 2.54 -4.47 12.18
CA PHE A 201 2.97 -5.83 11.88
C PHE A 201 4.15 -6.21 12.78
N PHE A 202 3.85 -6.81 13.92
CA PHE A 202 4.80 -7.20 14.96
C PHE A 202 5.56 -8.48 14.59
N LEU A 203 6.89 -8.43 14.71
CA LEU A 203 7.76 -9.55 14.36
C LEU A 203 7.98 -10.45 15.56
N THR A 204 6.88 -11.01 16.09
CA THR A 204 6.86 -11.85 17.31
C THR A 204 7.81 -13.03 17.22
N ASP A 205 7.95 -13.59 16.01
CA ASP A 205 8.80 -14.75 15.74
C ASP A 205 9.98 -14.39 14.79
N GLY A 206 10.32 -13.10 14.70
CA GLY A 206 11.42 -12.57 13.89
C GLY A 206 11.11 -12.36 12.39
N TRP A 207 12.07 -11.80 11.64
CA TRP A 207 11.87 -11.37 10.25
C TRP A 207 11.54 -12.47 9.26
N LYS A 208 11.91 -13.72 9.53
CA LYS A 208 11.69 -14.83 8.60
C LYS A 208 10.27 -15.42 8.68
N ASN A 209 9.49 -15.02 9.67
CA ASN A 209 8.13 -15.49 9.88
C ASN A 209 7.13 -14.37 9.57
N PRO A 210 5.91 -14.70 9.11
CA PRO A 210 4.85 -13.73 8.95
C PRO A 210 4.60 -12.94 10.25
N PRO A 211 4.43 -11.61 10.18
CA PRO A 211 4.20 -10.79 11.35
C PRO A 211 2.81 -10.99 11.95
N HIS A 212 2.70 -10.72 13.25
CA HIS A 212 1.43 -10.60 13.96
C HIS A 212 0.83 -9.21 13.76
N LEU A 213 -0.37 -9.13 13.19
CA LEU A 213 -1.04 -7.88 12.90
C LEU A 213 -1.83 -7.36 14.10
N MET A 214 -1.68 -6.07 14.41
CA MET A 214 -2.49 -5.36 15.40
C MET A 214 -2.81 -3.93 14.96
N GLU A 215 -4.05 -3.52 15.16
CA GLU A 215 -4.53 -2.19 14.81
C GLU A 215 -4.50 -1.24 16.02
N THR A 216 -3.87 -0.08 15.82
CA THR A 216 -4.05 1.08 16.72
C THR A 216 -4.62 2.25 15.93
N TYR A 217 -5.28 3.18 16.59
CA TYR A 217 -5.82 4.38 15.94
C TYR A 217 -5.86 5.55 16.90
N LEU A 218 -5.90 6.75 16.32
CA LEU A 218 -6.11 7.99 17.03
C LEU A 218 -7.04 8.90 16.22
N ALA A 219 -8.12 9.31 16.86
CA ALA A 219 -9.14 10.20 16.33
C ALA A 219 -9.80 10.97 17.49
N LEU A 220 -10.75 11.86 17.17
CA LEU A 220 -11.39 12.76 18.14
C LEU A 220 -11.94 12.03 19.38
N ALA A 221 -12.65 10.91 19.20
CA ALA A 221 -13.25 10.12 20.28
C ALA A 221 -12.93 8.63 20.17
N LEU A 222 -11.78 8.30 19.56
CA LEU A 222 -11.33 6.94 19.32
C LEU A 222 -9.82 6.90 19.56
N LYS A 223 -9.38 6.01 20.45
CA LYS A 223 -7.96 5.83 20.73
C LYS A 223 -7.66 4.39 21.10
N ARG A 224 -6.61 3.84 20.51
CA ARG A 224 -5.93 2.62 20.95
C ARG A 224 -4.44 2.88 21.14
N THR A 225 -3.87 2.38 22.23
CA THR A 225 -2.42 2.51 22.50
C THR A 225 -1.82 1.18 22.89
N LEU A 226 -0.61 0.90 22.38
CA LEU A 226 0.19 -0.25 22.77
C LEU A 226 0.31 -0.36 24.30
N ALA A 227 0.19 -1.58 24.80
CA ALA A 227 0.33 -1.92 26.20
C ALA A 227 0.96 -3.30 26.35
N ASN A 228 1.53 -3.57 27.54
CA ASN A 228 1.90 -4.92 27.94
C ASN A 228 0.99 -5.30 29.11
N ILE A 229 -0.02 -6.15 28.86
CA ILE A 229 -1.09 -6.43 29.82
C ILE A 229 -0.83 -7.74 30.55
N ASN A 230 -0.55 -8.81 29.81
CA ASN A 230 -0.41 -10.16 30.36
C ASN A 230 1.04 -10.70 30.28
N ASN A 231 1.97 -9.90 29.74
CA ASN A 231 3.38 -10.26 29.57
C ASN A 231 3.64 -11.52 28.72
N ASP A 232 2.73 -11.86 27.82
CA ASP A 232 2.94 -12.91 26.82
C ASP A 232 3.88 -12.42 25.68
N LYS A 233 4.00 -13.19 24.59
CA LYS A 233 4.83 -12.79 23.44
C LYS A 233 4.13 -11.84 22.46
N TYR A 234 2.83 -11.60 22.59
CA TYR A 234 2.03 -10.83 21.64
C TYR A 234 1.93 -9.36 22.06
N PRO A 235 1.66 -8.45 21.12
CA PRO A 235 1.37 -7.07 21.45
C PRO A 235 -0.04 -6.97 22.05
N ASP A 236 -0.22 -6.12 23.06
CA ASP A 236 -1.52 -5.81 23.65
C ASP A 236 -1.84 -4.32 23.49
N TYR A 237 -3.06 -3.92 23.85
CA TYR A 237 -3.42 -2.50 23.85
C TYR A 237 -4.51 -2.14 24.87
N TYR A 238 -4.59 -0.84 25.15
CA TYR A 238 -5.75 -0.22 25.75
C TYR A 238 -6.62 0.43 24.69
N GLU A 239 -7.93 0.14 24.70
CA GLU A 239 -8.95 0.89 23.97
C GLU A 239 -9.63 1.88 24.93
N TYR A 240 -9.63 3.17 24.59
CA TYR A 240 -10.16 4.21 25.47
C TYR A 240 -11.63 4.49 25.17
N VAL A 241 -12.42 4.63 26.24
CA VAL A 241 -13.83 5.01 26.19
C VAL A 241 -13.94 6.50 26.46
N PHE A 242 -14.74 7.18 25.64
CA PHE A 242 -14.91 8.63 25.72
C PHE A 242 -16.33 9.00 26.14
N SER A 243 -16.48 10.01 26.97
CA SER A 243 -17.77 10.69 27.15
C SER A 243 -18.01 11.62 25.97
N THR A 244 -18.94 11.27 25.10
CA THR A 244 -19.48 12.20 24.11
C THR A 244 -20.76 12.77 24.70
N GLY A 245 -20.83 14.08 24.98
CA GLY A 245 -21.90 14.75 25.74
C GLY A 245 -23.31 14.75 25.12
N ARG A 246 -23.71 13.72 24.36
CA ARG A 246 -24.97 13.64 23.60
C ARG A 246 -26.25 13.78 24.46
N ASN A 247 -26.17 13.66 25.77
CA ASN A 247 -27.32 13.80 26.69
C ASN A 247 -27.32 15.11 27.50
N ILE A 248 -26.39 16.04 27.27
CA ILE A 248 -26.40 17.36 27.91
C ILE A 248 -26.74 18.36 26.82
N LYS A 249 -28.03 18.68 26.69
CA LYS A 249 -28.58 19.61 25.68
C LYS A 249 -28.07 21.05 25.79
N ASP A 250 -27.16 21.35 26.71
CA ASP A 250 -26.90 22.73 27.09
C ASP A 250 -25.48 23.02 27.56
N SER A 251 -24.46 22.57 26.82
CA SER A 251 -23.19 23.27 26.97
C SER A 251 -22.37 23.31 25.69
N LEU A 252 -22.00 24.53 25.33
CA LEU A 252 -20.80 24.90 24.59
C LEU A 252 -19.49 24.37 25.25
N PHE A 253 -19.58 23.50 26.27
CA PHE A 253 -18.52 22.93 27.10
C PHE A 253 -18.52 21.40 27.14
N ALA A 254 -19.23 20.71 26.23
CA ALA A 254 -19.22 19.25 26.13
C ALA A 254 -17.86 18.75 25.61
N SER A 255 -16.82 18.84 26.44
CA SER A 255 -15.47 18.39 26.11
C SER A 255 -15.44 16.88 25.94
N ILE A 256 -14.84 16.40 24.85
CA ILE A 256 -14.50 14.99 24.68
C ILE A 256 -13.44 14.64 25.74
N ARG A 257 -13.79 13.75 26.67
CA ARG A 257 -12.89 13.28 27.73
C ARG A 257 -12.83 11.77 27.74
N ILE A 258 -11.64 11.25 28.02
CA ILE A 258 -11.46 9.83 28.33
C ILE A 258 -12.11 9.58 29.70
N VAL A 259 -13.01 8.61 29.77
CA VAL A 259 -13.69 8.20 31.01
C VAL A 259 -13.21 6.83 31.51
N ASP A 260 -12.71 5.98 30.61
CA ASP A 260 -12.25 4.65 30.95
C ASP A 260 -11.25 4.13 29.90
N SER A 261 -10.57 3.05 30.22
CA SER A 261 -9.73 2.28 29.28
C SER A 261 -9.92 0.79 29.51
N VAL A 262 -10.14 0.06 28.43
CA VAL A 262 -10.37 -1.39 28.43
C VAL A 262 -9.11 -2.09 27.90
N PRO A 263 -8.49 -2.99 28.69
CA PRO A 263 -7.37 -3.79 28.23
C PRO A 263 -7.85 -4.86 27.25
N PHE A 264 -7.13 -5.03 26.15
CA PHE A 264 -7.28 -6.13 25.21
C PHE A 264 -5.95 -6.83 25.02
N TYR A 265 -5.96 -8.16 25.12
CA TYR A 265 -4.79 -9.01 24.94
C TYR A 265 -5.10 -10.17 24.00
N TRP A 266 -4.08 -10.69 23.33
CA TRP A 266 -4.26 -11.73 22.31
C TRP A 266 -4.61 -13.08 22.94
N SER A 267 -5.57 -13.79 22.36
CA SER A 267 -5.90 -15.16 22.74
C SER A 267 -5.50 -16.12 21.62
N GLU A 268 -4.43 -16.90 21.83
CA GLU A 268 -4.01 -17.93 20.86
C GLU A 268 -5.10 -18.97 20.59
N LYS A 269 -5.90 -19.32 21.60
CA LYS A 269 -7.01 -20.29 21.43
C LYS A 269 -8.12 -19.74 20.54
N ARG A 270 -8.44 -18.45 20.67
CA ARG A 270 -9.57 -17.82 19.95
C ARG A 270 -9.14 -17.13 18.66
N GLN A 271 -7.85 -16.86 18.50
CA GLN A 271 -7.28 -16.04 17.42
C GLN A 271 -7.95 -14.65 17.35
N LEU A 272 -8.17 -14.05 18.52
CA LEU A 272 -8.82 -12.75 18.70
C LEU A 272 -8.22 -12.03 19.91
N TYR A 273 -8.27 -10.69 19.88
CA TYR A 273 -8.08 -9.88 21.07
C TYR A 273 -9.32 -9.95 21.95
N ILE A 274 -9.12 -10.26 23.24
CA ILE A 274 -10.19 -10.43 24.22
C ILE A 274 -9.96 -9.55 25.44
N THR A 275 -11.00 -9.38 26.25
CA THR A 275 -10.96 -8.63 27.49
C THR A 275 -11.80 -9.34 28.57
N ASP A 276 -11.37 -9.22 29.82
CA ASP A 276 -12.09 -9.79 30.96
C ASP A 276 -13.28 -8.93 31.41
N ARG A 277 -13.37 -7.69 30.90
CA ARG A 277 -14.48 -6.80 31.22
C ARG A 277 -15.83 -7.28 30.66
N ASN A 278 -15.82 -7.90 29.49
CA ASN A 278 -17.01 -8.42 28.85
C ASN A 278 -16.64 -9.48 27.79
N SER A 279 -17.13 -10.71 27.96
CA SER A 279 -16.82 -11.83 27.06
C SER A 279 -17.28 -11.64 25.62
N ARG A 280 -18.23 -10.74 25.37
CA ARG A 280 -18.71 -10.37 24.03
C ARG A 280 -17.84 -9.30 23.35
N TRP A 281 -16.93 -8.67 24.07
CA TRP A 281 -16.02 -7.69 23.50
C TRP A 281 -14.76 -8.40 23.02
N TYR A 282 -14.62 -8.48 21.70
CA TYR A 282 -13.43 -8.96 21.04
C TYR A 282 -13.09 -8.09 19.84
N ARG A 283 -11.84 -8.15 19.39
CA ARG A 283 -11.36 -7.50 18.17
C ARG A 283 -10.54 -8.49 17.35
N LYS A 284 -10.56 -8.32 16.02
CA LYS A 284 -9.79 -9.16 15.10
C LYS A 284 -8.32 -8.73 15.04
N TYR A 285 -8.08 -7.42 15.12
CA TYR A 285 -6.78 -6.77 15.11
C TYR A 285 -6.70 -5.74 16.24
#